data_AF-A0A3A0CBN6-F1
#
_entry.id   AF-A0A3A0CBN6-F1
#
_cell.length_a   1.000
_cell.length_b   1.000
_cell.length_c   1.000
_cell.angle_alpha   90.00
_cell.angle_beta   90.00
_cell.angle_gamma   90.00
#
_symmetry.space_group_name_H-M   'P 1'
#
loop_
_entity.id
_entity.type
_entity.pdbx_description
1 polymer ?
#
loop_
_entity_poly.entity_id
_entity_poly.type
_entity_poly.pdbx_seq_one_letter_code
_entity_poly.pdbx_strand_id
1 'polypeptide(L)'
;MKRCTIVSFLVVGAAVAASPGEPACAGSTMTFRNNMLPGHLTQHRIIRTTRRTAPRRDRVETLVWEQRGRLVQCNIDEPTPGSVMIYQMMADGPAKVLKLFHDDKPVEPAPAAGLYNLPQPSTRLHSATMTARDAPVQPPLADPVNRVILHMLLDFAHWPVKKIEAGHRWERPLKLDEFEGTQRFEFVDLVRVDGDMTARVRLAVVGKFVGKLEREFAFGGAEALIHWSRPDRALTRLDGQIAYQRVRDGKPDEFDVRVSVRRTDMRLLDEAAQEEVKVQLTAFSEALKEQRGGDVVEVMRRCRDFRAAWPKSLWMPAIAQLERQAAPARSGSLSARELRTLLAQTIVTWEAARQTGETDLAEKAEKAFARLAAENRSKLAGLGRDKDETVRSSAVFALAFSPSPDDAAAVARALSDKSPRVRSMALAGLAARRSDKVSVEALLKLMDDADPGVRRRACQAVAACIPPEHYSIVAVVDRAARLMVHDEADLVRREAIRTIAAIGAPADVGALKDALKRELNQGNRREIERAIEVLQNRE
;
A
#
# COMPACT_ATOMS: atom_id res chain seq x y z
N MET A 1 -44.74 -8.59 6.20
CA MET A 1 -45.11 -8.39 4.78
C MET A 1 -43.82 -8.42 3.97
N LYS A 2 -43.44 -9.54 3.32
CA LYS A 2 -43.42 -9.74 1.84
C LYS A 2 -42.99 -8.47 1.08
N ARG A 3 -41.93 -8.37 0.26
CA ARG A 3 -41.12 -9.27 -0.61
C ARG A 3 -39.68 -8.67 -0.73
N CYS A 4 -38.58 -9.43 -0.72
CA CYS A 4 -37.94 -10.14 -1.84
C CYS A 4 -37.71 -9.28 -3.10
N THR A 5 -36.45 -8.98 -3.45
CA THR A 5 -35.89 -9.07 -4.82
C THR A 5 -34.36 -9.10 -4.75
N ILE A 6 -33.82 -10.28 -5.06
CA ILE A 6 -32.45 -10.54 -5.48
C ILE A 6 -32.26 -9.85 -6.83
N VAL A 7 -31.26 -8.98 -6.98
CA VAL A 7 -30.86 -8.47 -8.29
C VAL A 7 -29.67 -9.27 -8.77
N SER A 8 -30.00 -10.35 -9.50
CA SER A 8 -29.14 -10.98 -10.49
C SER A 8 -29.18 -10.15 -11.77
N PHE A 9 -28.03 -9.69 -12.27
CA PHE A 9 -27.77 -9.31 -13.67
C PHE A 9 -26.23 -9.10 -13.76
N LEU A 10 -25.48 -9.52 -14.78
CA LEU A 10 -25.83 -9.95 -16.12
C LEU A 10 -24.65 -10.81 -16.62
N VAL A 11 -24.93 -12.07 -16.97
CA VAL A 11 -24.05 -12.89 -17.80
C VAL A 11 -24.10 -12.29 -19.20
N VAL A 12 -23.06 -11.56 -19.60
CA VAL A 12 -22.87 -11.24 -21.02
C VAL A 12 -22.20 -12.45 -21.65
N GLY A 13 -23.04 -13.33 -22.22
CA GLY A 13 -22.61 -14.27 -23.22
C GLY A 13 -22.18 -13.51 -24.47
N ALA A 14 -20.87 -13.48 -24.73
CA ALA A 14 -20.38 -13.21 -26.07
C ALA A 14 -20.35 -14.55 -26.82
N ALA A 15 -21.21 -14.65 -27.82
CA ALA A 15 -21.30 -15.76 -28.75
C ALA A 15 -19.92 -16.06 -29.36
N VAL A 16 -19.42 -17.26 -29.09
CA VAL A 16 -18.34 -17.86 -29.87
C VAL A 16 -18.96 -18.25 -31.20
N ALA A 17 -18.57 -17.56 -32.27
CA ALA A 17 -18.76 -18.07 -33.62
C ALA A 17 -18.00 -19.39 -33.72
N ALA A 18 -18.76 -20.48 -33.81
CA ALA A 18 -18.24 -21.81 -34.03
C ALA A 18 -17.65 -21.90 -35.44
N SER A 19 -16.33 -22.01 -35.54
CA SER A 19 -15.69 -22.61 -36.71
C SER A 19 -15.77 -24.15 -36.57
N PRO A 20 -16.08 -24.88 -37.64
CA PRO A 20 -16.38 -26.30 -37.55
C PRO A 20 -15.11 -27.15 -37.48
N GLY A 21 -15.14 -28.13 -36.57
CA GLY A 21 -14.45 -29.40 -36.71
C GLY A 21 -13.04 -29.51 -36.14
N GLU A 22 -12.94 -29.96 -34.89
CA GLU A 22 -11.98 -30.99 -34.47
C GLU A 22 -12.57 -31.75 -33.28
N PRO A 23 -12.39 -33.07 -33.18
CA PRO A 23 -13.22 -33.91 -32.34
C PRO A 23 -12.94 -33.64 -30.86
N ALA A 24 -14.01 -33.55 -30.07
CA ALA A 24 -13.93 -33.73 -28.63
C ALA A 24 -13.23 -35.07 -28.36
N CYS A 25 -12.00 -35.03 -27.82
CA CYS A 25 -11.35 -36.23 -27.32
C CYS A 25 -12.16 -36.76 -26.14
N ALA A 26 -13.08 -37.68 -26.44
CA ALA A 26 -13.71 -38.54 -25.46
C ALA A 26 -12.64 -39.28 -24.65
N GLY A 27 -12.75 -39.24 -23.32
CA GLY A 27 -12.11 -40.22 -22.43
C GLY A 27 -10.60 -40.09 -22.19
N SER A 28 -9.98 -38.91 -22.30
CA SER A 28 -8.56 -38.76 -21.95
C SER A 28 -8.35 -38.70 -20.43
N THR A 29 -8.35 -39.86 -19.79
CA THR A 29 -7.94 -40.01 -18.38
C THR A 29 -6.46 -39.61 -18.21
N MET A 30 -6.14 -38.79 -17.21
CA MET A 30 -4.78 -38.25 -17.04
C MET A 30 -4.33 -38.15 -15.58
N THR A 31 -3.04 -38.33 -15.34
CA THR A 31 -2.38 -38.05 -14.06
C THR A 31 -1.56 -36.76 -14.18
N PHE A 32 -1.69 -35.86 -13.21
CA PHE A 32 -0.90 -34.63 -13.12
C PHE A 32 0.30 -34.83 -12.19
N ARG A 33 1.47 -34.31 -12.57
CA ARG A 33 2.71 -34.30 -11.77
C ARG A 33 3.61 -33.18 -12.24
N ASN A 34 4.12 -32.33 -11.36
CA ASN A 34 5.02 -31.24 -11.76
C ASN A 34 6.40 -31.75 -12.22
N ASN A 35 7.06 -30.95 -13.05
CA ASN A 35 8.44 -31.19 -13.43
C ASN A 35 9.39 -30.76 -12.32
N MET A 36 10.00 -31.77 -11.70
CA MET A 36 10.97 -31.62 -10.62
C MET A 36 12.33 -32.19 -11.00
N LEU A 37 12.61 -32.31 -12.31
CA LEU A 37 13.91 -32.76 -12.76
C LEU A 37 15.00 -31.75 -12.32
N PRO A 38 16.15 -32.23 -11.81
CA PRO A 38 17.31 -31.39 -11.60
C PRO A 38 17.76 -30.68 -12.87
N GLY A 39 18.31 -29.47 -12.72
CA GLY A 39 18.69 -28.58 -13.82
C GLY A 39 17.52 -27.85 -14.48
N HIS A 40 16.28 -28.18 -14.15
CA HIS A 40 15.12 -27.53 -14.76
C HIS A 40 14.98 -26.08 -14.27
N LEU A 41 15.04 -25.13 -15.22
CA LEU A 41 14.91 -23.71 -14.99
C LEU A 41 13.70 -23.16 -15.75
N THR A 42 12.83 -22.44 -15.04
CA THR A 42 11.69 -21.73 -15.63
C THR A 42 11.64 -20.28 -15.25
N GLN A 43 11.13 -19.46 -16.17
CA GLN A 43 10.80 -18.07 -15.91
C GLN A 43 9.37 -17.77 -16.32
N HIS A 44 8.67 -17.03 -15.47
CA HIS A 44 7.34 -16.54 -15.72
C HIS A 44 7.28 -15.03 -15.56
N ARG A 45 6.64 -14.37 -16.52
CA ARG A 45 6.20 -12.98 -16.38
C ARG A 45 4.87 -12.95 -15.65
N ILE A 46 4.79 -12.15 -14.59
CA ILE A 46 3.57 -11.91 -13.83
C ILE A 46 3.15 -10.46 -14.02
N ILE A 47 1.89 -10.23 -14.38
CA ILE A 47 1.29 -8.91 -14.48
C ILE A 47 0.09 -8.86 -13.53
N ARG A 48 0.09 -7.90 -12.61
CA ARG A 48 -1.02 -7.64 -11.71
C ARG A 48 -1.62 -6.29 -12.07
N THR A 49 -2.88 -6.28 -12.46
CA THR A 49 -3.65 -5.05 -12.67
C THR A 49 -4.66 -4.93 -11.55
N THR A 50 -4.55 -3.89 -10.73
CA THR A 50 -5.45 -3.66 -9.62
C THR A 50 -6.32 -2.44 -9.89
N ARG A 51 -7.62 -2.60 -9.67
CA ARG A 51 -8.60 -1.52 -9.61
C ARG A 51 -9.02 -1.35 -8.15
N ARG A 52 -8.81 -0.16 -7.59
CA ARG A 52 -9.34 0.24 -6.29
C ARG A 52 -10.49 1.21 -6.49
N THR A 53 -11.64 0.90 -5.93
CA THR A 53 -12.79 1.81 -5.84
C THR A 53 -12.93 2.26 -4.39
N ALA A 54 -12.87 3.56 -4.14
CA ALA A 54 -12.83 4.11 -2.80
C ALA A 54 -13.81 5.28 -2.66
N PRO A 55 -14.82 5.18 -1.76
CA PRO A 55 -15.69 6.30 -1.46
C PRO A 55 -14.90 7.37 -0.67
N ARG A 56 -14.79 8.56 -1.22
CA ARG A 56 -14.19 9.74 -0.57
C ARG A 56 -15.29 10.63 0.03
N ARG A 57 -14.91 11.78 0.56
CA ARG A 57 -15.83 12.70 1.25
C ARG A 57 -16.92 13.24 0.30
N ASP A 58 -16.56 13.55 -0.94
CA ASP A 58 -17.39 14.24 -1.93
C ASP A 58 -17.55 13.50 -3.26
N ARG A 59 -16.84 12.38 -3.46
CA ARG A 59 -16.75 11.65 -4.72
C ARG A 59 -16.45 10.17 -4.52
N VAL A 60 -16.59 9.37 -5.57
CA VAL A 60 -16.02 8.02 -5.67
C VAL A 60 -14.76 8.08 -6.51
N GLU A 61 -13.64 7.64 -5.93
CA GLU A 61 -12.36 7.54 -6.62
C GLU A 61 -12.17 6.11 -7.14
N THR A 62 -11.89 5.95 -8.43
CA THR A 62 -11.42 4.67 -8.99
C THR A 62 -9.99 4.81 -9.50
N LEU A 63 -9.05 4.13 -8.86
CA LEU A 63 -7.64 4.09 -9.26
C LEU A 63 -7.30 2.75 -9.90
N VAL A 64 -6.67 2.76 -11.07
CA VAL A 64 -6.19 1.56 -11.76
C VAL A 64 -4.68 1.63 -11.91
N TRP A 65 -3.96 0.60 -11.46
CA TRP A 65 -2.51 0.49 -11.63
C TRP A 65 -2.09 -0.91 -12.05
N GLU A 66 -0.92 -0.99 -12.65
CA GLU A 66 -0.29 -2.24 -13.07
C GLU A 66 1.06 -2.40 -12.37
N GLN A 67 1.34 -3.61 -11.88
CA GLN A 67 2.66 -4.00 -11.42
C GLN A 67 3.13 -5.24 -12.18
N ARG A 68 4.34 -5.16 -12.72
CA ARG A 68 4.99 -6.25 -13.45
C ARG A 68 6.04 -6.90 -12.58
N GLY A 69 6.08 -8.22 -12.60
CA GLY A 69 7.08 -9.02 -11.92
C GLY A 69 7.59 -10.17 -12.77
N ARG A 70 8.71 -10.74 -12.34
CA ARG A 70 9.28 -11.96 -12.90
C ARG A 70 9.50 -12.98 -11.79
N LEU A 71 8.91 -14.16 -11.97
CA LEU A 71 9.18 -15.34 -11.15
C LEU A 71 10.22 -16.19 -11.86
N VAL A 72 11.27 -16.58 -11.14
CA VAL A 72 12.31 -17.51 -11.61
C VAL A 72 12.32 -18.70 -10.67
N GLN A 73 12.27 -19.91 -11.21
CA GLN A 73 12.45 -21.14 -10.44
C GLN A 73 13.57 -21.97 -11.07
N CYS A 74 14.56 -22.36 -10.26
CA CYS A 74 15.63 -23.26 -10.65
C CYS A 74 15.65 -24.47 -9.72
N ASN A 75 15.61 -25.67 -10.30
CA ASN A 75 15.71 -26.94 -9.61
C ASN A 75 17.16 -27.40 -9.70
N ILE A 76 17.81 -27.65 -8.57
CA ILE A 76 19.22 -28.05 -8.50
C ILE A 76 19.32 -29.40 -7.82
N ASP A 77 20.15 -30.27 -8.39
CA ASP A 77 20.38 -31.61 -7.86
C ASP A 77 20.99 -31.58 -6.46
N GLU A 78 20.57 -32.52 -5.60
CA GLU A 78 21.11 -32.71 -4.26
C GLU A 78 21.64 -34.13 -4.06
N PRO A 79 22.62 -34.31 -3.15
CA PRO A 79 23.16 -35.65 -2.84
C PRO A 79 22.11 -36.60 -2.24
N THR A 80 21.06 -36.04 -1.62
CA THR A 80 20.00 -36.81 -0.97
C THR A 80 19.06 -37.39 -2.03
N PRO A 81 18.97 -38.73 -2.19
CA PRO A 81 18.16 -39.34 -3.24
C PRO A 81 16.67 -38.98 -3.12
N GLY A 82 16.08 -38.49 -4.21
CA GLY A 82 14.65 -38.19 -4.29
C GLY A 82 14.23 -36.79 -3.81
N SER A 83 15.18 -35.96 -3.37
CA SER A 83 14.96 -34.54 -3.10
C SER A 83 15.71 -33.65 -4.08
N VAL A 84 15.19 -32.44 -4.27
CA VAL A 84 15.74 -31.42 -5.15
C VAL A 84 15.73 -30.09 -4.40
N MET A 85 16.82 -29.33 -4.49
CA MET A 85 16.87 -27.98 -3.98
C MET A 85 16.18 -27.05 -4.97
N ILE A 86 15.11 -26.38 -4.54
CA ILE A 86 14.42 -25.39 -5.35
C ILE A 86 14.86 -24.00 -4.92
N TYR A 87 15.29 -23.18 -5.89
CA TYR A 87 15.47 -21.75 -5.72
C TYR A 87 14.37 -20.98 -6.45
N GLN A 88 13.61 -20.18 -5.72
CA GLN A 88 12.53 -19.35 -6.25
C GLN A 88 12.82 -17.87 -5.99
N MET A 89 12.92 -17.07 -7.04
CA MET A 89 13.05 -15.61 -6.95
C MET A 89 11.83 -14.92 -7.54
N MET A 90 11.23 -14.03 -6.77
CA MET A 90 10.23 -13.09 -7.25
C MET A 90 10.83 -11.69 -7.30
N ALA A 91 10.89 -11.11 -8.49
CA ALA A 91 11.39 -9.76 -8.73
C ALA A 91 10.27 -8.86 -9.28
N ASP A 92 9.77 -7.96 -8.44
CA ASP A 92 8.74 -6.99 -8.76
C ASP A 92 9.31 -5.64 -9.12
N GLY A 93 8.86 -5.12 -10.26
CA GLY A 93 9.09 -3.75 -10.68
C GLY A 93 8.18 -2.75 -9.96
N PRO A 94 8.36 -1.45 -10.24
CA PRO A 94 7.51 -0.40 -9.69
C PRO A 94 6.09 -0.52 -10.24
N ALA A 95 5.10 -0.22 -9.40
CA ALA A 95 3.73 -0.06 -9.83
C ALA A 95 3.57 1.22 -10.67
N LYS A 96 2.80 1.13 -11.76
CA LYS A 96 2.49 2.24 -12.67
C LYS A 96 1.00 2.52 -12.64
N VAL A 97 0.62 3.78 -12.36
CA VAL A 97 -0.77 4.24 -12.50
C VAL A 97 -1.13 4.19 -13.99
N LEU A 98 -2.23 3.51 -14.29
CA LEU A 98 -2.79 3.43 -15.64
C LEU A 98 -3.89 4.47 -15.83
N LYS A 99 -4.83 4.56 -14.88
CA LYS A 99 -6.00 5.42 -14.96
C LYS A 99 -6.44 5.88 -13.57
N LEU A 100 -7.04 7.06 -13.51
CA LEU A 100 -7.76 7.58 -12.34
C LEU A 100 -9.11 8.11 -12.81
N PHE A 101 -10.16 7.82 -12.05
CA PHE A 101 -11.49 8.36 -12.28
C PHE A 101 -12.04 8.99 -11.00
N HIS A 102 -12.75 10.10 -11.15
CA HIS A 102 -13.60 10.70 -10.12
C HIS A 102 -15.04 10.67 -10.62
N ASP A 103 -15.92 9.95 -9.93
CA ASP A 103 -17.33 9.78 -10.33
C ASP A 103 -17.46 9.36 -11.81
N ASP A 104 -16.70 8.33 -12.18
CA ASP A 104 -16.55 7.77 -13.53
C ASP A 104 -15.96 8.71 -14.60
N LYS A 105 -15.56 9.93 -14.23
CA LYS A 105 -14.87 10.87 -15.13
C LYS A 105 -13.36 10.68 -15.05
N PRO A 106 -12.65 10.46 -16.17
CA PRO A 106 -11.22 10.27 -16.17
C PRO A 106 -10.49 11.56 -15.74
N VAL A 107 -9.41 11.41 -14.98
CA VAL A 107 -8.50 12.50 -14.60
C VAL A 107 -7.25 12.41 -15.46
N GLU A 108 -6.98 13.46 -16.23
CA GLU A 108 -5.83 13.52 -17.12
C GLU A 108 -4.97 14.78 -16.86
N PRO A 109 -3.63 14.65 -16.85
CA PRO A 109 -2.87 13.40 -17.00
C PRO A 109 -2.97 12.50 -15.77
N ALA A 110 -2.74 11.19 -15.97
CA ALA A 110 -2.71 10.24 -14.87
C ALA A 110 -1.64 10.66 -13.83
N PRO A 111 -2.01 10.80 -12.54
CA PRO A 111 -1.11 11.30 -11.52
C PRO A 111 0.07 10.35 -11.25
N ALA A 112 1.17 10.91 -10.75
CA ALA A 112 2.39 10.14 -10.49
C ALA A 112 2.15 9.05 -9.43
N ALA A 113 2.75 7.87 -9.65
CA ALA A 113 2.63 6.71 -8.75
C ALA A 113 3.02 7.01 -7.30
N GLY A 114 3.93 7.97 -7.06
CA GLY A 114 4.35 8.39 -5.73
C GLY A 114 3.25 9.02 -4.88
N LEU A 115 2.21 9.56 -5.51
CA LEU A 115 1.04 10.10 -4.80
C LEU A 115 0.25 8.95 -4.14
N TYR A 116 0.09 7.82 -4.82
CA TYR A 116 -0.68 6.68 -4.31
C TYR A 116 0.16 5.70 -3.50
N ASN A 117 -0.44 5.00 -2.53
CA ASN A 117 0.25 3.98 -1.72
C ASN A 117 0.44 2.67 -2.47
N LEU A 118 1.05 2.77 -3.66
CA LEU A 118 1.21 1.61 -4.51
C LEU A 118 2.33 0.69 -4.00
N PRO A 119 2.22 -0.62 -4.27
CA PRO A 119 3.27 -1.58 -3.94
C PRO A 119 4.64 -1.12 -4.45
N GLN A 120 5.63 -1.13 -3.56
CA GLN A 120 7.00 -0.77 -3.90
C GLN A 120 7.67 -1.91 -4.69
N PRO A 121 8.65 -1.62 -5.56
CA PRO A 121 9.45 -2.66 -6.18
C PRO A 121 10.17 -3.47 -5.10
N SER A 122 10.21 -4.79 -5.27
CA SER A 122 10.86 -5.66 -4.31
C SER A 122 11.40 -6.91 -5.00
N THR A 123 12.54 -7.40 -4.53
CA THR A 123 13.00 -8.74 -4.88
C THR A 123 13.06 -9.58 -3.62
N ARG A 124 12.68 -10.85 -3.73
CA ARG A 124 12.99 -11.85 -2.71
C ARG A 124 13.43 -13.14 -3.38
N LEU A 125 14.29 -13.85 -2.67
CA LEU A 125 14.78 -15.16 -3.04
C LEU A 125 14.44 -16.10 -1.87
N HIS A 126 13.89 -17.26 -2.21
CA HIS A 126 13.57 -18.34 -1.29
C HIS A 126 14.25 -19.62 -1.80
N SER A 127 14.67 -20.47 -0.87
CA SER A 127 15.25 -21.78 -1.16
C SER A 127 14.66 -22.82 -0.23
N ALA A 128 14.29 -23.98 -0.77
CA ALA A 128 13.79 -25.10 0.02
C ALA A 128 14.16 -26.44 -0.64
N THR A 129 14.55 -27.41 0.17
CA THR A 129 14.64 -28.81 -0.25
C THR A 129 13.23 -29.39 -0.35
N MET A 130 12.88 -29.92 -1.50
CA MET A 130 11.56 -30.48 -1.77
C MET A 130 11.65 -31.87 -2.40
N THR A 131 10.58 -32.65 -2.28
CA THR A 131 10.47 -33.93 -3.01
C THR A 131 9.67 -33.71 -4.29
N ALA A 132 9.86 -34.59 -5.29
CA ALA A 132 9.13 -34.49 -6.56
C ALA A 132 7.60 -34.54 -6.44
N ARG A 133 7.07 -34.94 -5.28
CA ARG A 133 5.63 -35.05 -5.00
C ARG A 133 5.00 -33.73 -4.55
N ASP A 134 5.78 -32.83 -3.95
CA ASP A 134 5.32 -31.59 -3.33
C ASP A 134 6.18 -30.42 -3.85
N ALA A 135 5.70 -29.72 -4.88
CA ALA A 135 6.41 -28.60 -5.49
C ALA A 135 5.53 -27.35 -5.61
N PRO A 136 5.07 -26.78 -4.48
CA PRO A 136 4.33 -25.53 -4.49
C PRO A 136 5.22 -24.40 -5.00
N VAL A 137 4.63 -23.52 -5.80
CA VAL A 137 5.26 -22.23 -6.09
C VAL A 137 4.97 -21.32 -4.91
N GLN A 138 6.00 -20.99 -4.12
CA GLN A 138 5.88 -20.11 -2.96
C GLN A 138 6.50 -18.74 -3.29
N PRO A 139 5.76 -17.82 -3.92
CA PRO A 139 6.31 -16.55 -4.37
C PRO A 139 6.69 -15.68 -3.16
N PRO A 140 7.98 -15.43 -2.92
CA PRO A 140 8.38 -14.68 -1.74
C PRO A 140 8.08 -13.19 -1.97
N LEU A 141 7.05 -12.67 -1.32
CA LEU A 141 6.63 -11.27 -1.48
C LEU A 141 6.71 -10.50 -0.17
N ALA A 142 7.05 -9.21 -0.28
CA ALA A 142 7.17 -8.32 0.87
C ALA A 142 5.82 -7.78 1.34
N ASP A 143 4.89 -7.54 0.41
CA ASP A 143 3.55 -7.07 0.72
C ASP A 143 2.67 -8.26 1.15
N PRO A 144 2.10 -8.25 2.37
CA PRO A 144 1.43 -9.42 2.94
C PRO A 144 0.16 -9.82 2.16
N VAL A 145 -0.60 -8.84 1.66
CA VAL A 145 -1.82 -9.08 0.87
C VAL A 145 -1.45 -9.68 -0.49
N ASN A 146 -0.51 -9.08 -1.23
CA ASN A 146 -0.03 -9.62 -2.50
C ASN A 146 0.62 -11.00 -2.36
N ARG A 147 1.32 -11.25 -1.24
CA ARG A 147 1.86 -12.57 -0.91
C ARG A 147 0.75 -13.60 -0.82
N VAL A 148 -0.29 -13.33 -0.04
CA VAL A 148 -1.48 -14.20 0.06
C VAL A 148 -2.13 -14.40 -1.31
N ILE A 149 -2.34 -13.33 -2.09
CA ILE A 149 -2.93 -13.37 -3.44
C ILE A 149 -2.14 -14.24 -4.41
N LEU A 150 -0.81 -14.11 -4.46
CA LEU A 150 -0.03 -14.92 -5.37
C LEU A 150 0.18 -16.34 -4.87
N HIS A 151 0.32 -16.57 -3.56
CA HIS A 151 0.34 -17.92 -2.99
C HIS A 151 -0.95 -18.69 -3.31
N MET A 152 -2.13 -18.09 -3.10
CA MET A 152 -3.40 -18.79 -3.37
C MET A 152 -3.59 -19.19 -4.83
N LEU A 153 -2.99 -18.46 -5.78
CA LEU A 153 -3.09 -18.76 -7.21
C LEU A 153 -1.99 -19.68 -7.72
N LEU A 154 -0.76 -19.51 -7.23
CA LEU A 154 0.43 -20.22 -7.72
C LEU A 154 0.69 -21.53 -6.97
N ASP A 155 0.12 -21.69 -5.78
CA ASP A 155 0.12 -22.96 -5.07
C ASP A 155 -0.98 -23.90 -5.61
N PHE A 156 -0.87 -24.28 -6.89
CA PHE A 156 -1.86 -25.13 -7.58
C PHE A 156 -1.38 -26.59 -7.76
N ALA A 157 -0.17 -26.91 -7.33
CA ALA A 157 0.53 -28.18 -7.59
C ALA A 157 -0.04 -29.43 -6.91
N HIS A 158 -1.22 -29.34 -6.30
CA HIS A 158 -1.80 -30.38 -5.46
C HIS A 158 -2.77 -31.24 -6.26
N TRP A 159 -2.19 -32.17 -7.00
CA TRP A 159 -2.89 -33.00 -7.97
C TRP A 159 -3.44 -34.29 -7.35
N PRO A 160 -4.62 -34.77 -7.79
CA PRO A 160 -5.10 -36.11 -7.44
C PRO A 160 -4.10 -37.19 -7.89
N VAL A 161 -3.90 -38.21 -7.04
CA VAL A 161 -3.02 -39.35 -7.36
C VAL A 161 -3.63 -40.23 -8.46
N LYS A 162 -4.96 -40.29 -8.52
CA LYS A 162 -5.72 -41.08 -9.49
C LYS A 162 -5.82 -40.34 -10.82
N LYS A 163 -6.08 -41.10 -11.89
CA LYS A 163 -6.41 -40.49 -13.18
C LYS A 163 -7.73 -39.74 -13.07
N ILE A 164 -7.81 -38.58 -13.71
CA ILE A 164 -9.01 -37.75 -13.74
C ILE A 164 -9.50 -37.48 -15.16
N GLU A 165 -10.80 -37.24 -15.29
CA GLU A 165 -11.50 -36.93 -16.55
C GLU A 165 -12.09 -35.52 -16.51
N ALA A 166 -12.43 -34.97 -17.68
CA ALA A 166 -13.06 -33.66 -17.79
C ALA A 166 -14.30 -33.57 -16.88
N GLY A 167 -14.41 -32.48 -16.12
CA GLY A 167 -15.43 -32.26 -15.10
C GLY A 167 -15.09 -32.81 -13.71
N HIS A 168 -14.00 -33.57 -13.55
CA HIS A 168 -13.56 -34.02 -12.24
C HIS A 168 -13.17 -32.85 -11.34
N ARG A 169 -13.68 -32.84 -10.11
CA ARG A 169 -13.46 -31.79 -9.12
C ARG A 169 -12.78 -32.34 -7.88
N TRP A 170 -11.88 -31.54 -7.31
CA TRP A 170 -11.25 -31.83 -6.03
C TRP A 170 -11.02 -30.55 -5.25
N GLU A 171 -10.93 -30.67 -3.92
CA GLU A 171 -10.74 -29.54 -3.03
C GLU A 171 -9.61 -29.82 -2.05
N ARG A 172 -9.00 -28.76 -1.52
CA ARG A 172 -8.04 -28.88 -0.43
C ARG A 172 -8.12 -27.69 0.53
N PRO A 173 -7.81 -27.88 1.81
CA PRO A 173 -7.60 -26.77 2.72
C PRO A 173 -6.38 -25.95 2.28
N LEU A 174 -6.53 -24.63 2.32
CA LEU A 174 -5.45 -23.66 2.11
C LEU A 174 -5.17 -22.98 3.45
N LYS A 175 -4.00 -23.23 4.04
CA LYS A 175 -3.53 -22.60 5.27
C LYS A 175 -2.24 -21.84 4.99
N LEU A 176 -2.31 -20.52 5.06
CA LEU A 176 -1.20 -19.59 4.92
C LEU A 176 -1.08 -18.77 6.22
N ASP A 177 0.07 -18.12 6.45
CA ASP A 177 0.33 -17.36 7.68
C ASP A 177 -0.77 -16.34 8.04
N GLU A 178 -1.34 -15.69 7.03
CA GLU A 178 -2.31 -14.58 7.18
C GLU A 178 -3.63 -14.86 6.42
N PHE A 179 -3.86 -16.11 6.03
CA PHE A 179 -5.07 -16.51 5.30
C PHE A 179 -5.45 -17.97 5.55
N GLU A 180 -6.73 -18.24 5.75
CA GLU A 180 -7.28 -19.58 5.78
C GLU A 180 -8.46 -19.72 4.81
N GLY A 181 -8.54 -20.85 4.12
CA GLY A 181 -9.58 -21.08 3.14
C GLY A 181 -9.58 -22.47 2.53
N THR A 182 -10.26 -22.60 1.41
CA THR A 182 -10.36 -23.82 0.62
C THR A 182 -10.13 -23.47 -0.84
N GLN A 183 -9.23 -24.21 -1.50
CA GLN A 183 -9.09 -24.17 -2.95
C GLN A 183 -9.90 -25.31 -3.56
N ARG A 184 -10.65 -24.99 -4.60
CA ARG A 184 -11.45 -25.92 -5.37
C ARG A 184 -10.93 -25.93 -6.79
N PHE A 185 -10.73 -27.12 -7.32
CA PHE A 185 -10.21 -27.32 -8.66
C PHE A 185 -11.20 -28.11 -9.49
N GLU A 186 -11.22 -27.83 -10.79
CA GLU A 186 -11.99 -28.57 -11.78
C GLU A 186 -11.14 -28.77 -13.03
N PHE A 187 -10.92 -30.03 -13.40
CA PHE A 187 -10.27 -30.34 -14.66
C PHE A 187 -11.25 -30.09 -15.80
N VAL A 188 -10.92 -29.16 -16.70
CA VAL A 188 -11.82 -28.72 -17.77
C VAL A 188 -11.70 -29.67 -18.95
N ASP A 189 -10.51 -29.72 -19.56
CA ASP A 189 -10.22 -30.55 -20.74
C ASP A 189 -8.72 -30.52 -21.10
N LEU A 190 -8.37 -31.24 -22.17
CA LEU A 190 -7.10 -31.14 -22.86
C LEU A 190 -7.28 -30.38 -24.17
N VAL A 191 -6.40 -29.39 -24.40
CA VAL A 191 -6.36 -28.61 -25.64
C VAL A 191 -4.94 -28.62 -26.20
N ARG A 192 -4.81 -28.55 -27.52
CA ARG A 192 -3.50 -28.36 -28.16
C ARG A 192 -3.22 -26.86 -28.25
N VAL A 193 -2.09 -26.42 -27.68
CA VAL A 193 -1.63 -25.02 -27.72
C VAL A 193 -0.20 -25.03 -28.24
N ASP A 194 0.06 -24.34 -29.35
CA ASP A 194 1.37 -24.28 -30.00
C ASP A 194 1.98 -25.67 -30.28
N GLY A 195 1.13 -26.65 -30.59
CA GLY A 195 1.52 -28.05 -30.85
C GLY A 195 1.53 -28.96 -29.63
N ASP A 196 1.59 -28.40 -28.41
CA ASP A 196 1.68 -29.13 -27.15
C ASP A 196 0.33 -29.41 -26.51
N MET A 197 0.19 -30.60 -25.94
CA MET A 197 -0.99 -30.95 -25.16
C MET A 197 -0.98 -30.20 -23.83
N THR A 198 -1.99 -29.35 -23.62
CA THR A 198 -2.15 -28.50 -22.44
C THR A 198 -3.43 -28.88 -21.71
N ALA A 199 -3.33 -29.15 -20.41
CA ALA A 199 -4.48 -29.33 -19.54
C ALA A 199 -4.99 -27.97 -19.04
N ARG A 200 -6.31 -27.76 -19.14
CA ARG A 200 -6.97 -26.60 -18.54
C ARG A 200 -7.63 -26.98 -17.22
N VAL A 201 -7.34 -26.20 -16.18
CA VAL A 201 -7.87 -26.41 -14.82
C VAL A 201 -8.46 -25.11 -14.31
N ARG A 202 -9.71 -25.11 -13.86
CA ARG A 202 -10.28 -23.98 -13.12
C ARG A 202 -9.89 -24.10 -11.65
N LEU A 203 -9.58 -22.97 -11.04
CA LEU A 203 -9.34 -22.79 -9.62
C LEU A 203 -10.37 -21.80 -9.08
N ALA A 204 -10.99 -22.10 -7.95
CA ALA A 204 -11.76 -21.17 -7.15
C ALA A 204 -11.30 -21.22 -5.70
N VAL A 205 -11.22 -20.05 -5.04
CA VAL A 205 -10.77 -19.94 -3.65
C VAL A 205 -11.82 -19.19 -2.84
N VAL A 206 -12.20 -19.77 -1.71
CA VAL A 206 -13.03 -19.15 -0.69
C VAL A 206 -12.28 -19.20 0.64
N GLY A 207 -12.44 -18.18 1.48
CA GLY A 207 -11.70 -18.09 2.74
C GLY A 207 -11.78 -16.72 3.36
N LYS A 208 -10.86 -16.45 4.28
CA LYS A 208 -10.73 -15.16 4.96
C LYS A 208 -9.28 -14.86 5.34
N PHE A 209 -8.98 -13.58 5.45
CA PHE A 209 -7.74 -13.13 6.09
C PHE A 209 -7.78 -13.43 7.59
N VAL A 210 -6.63 -13.79 8.15
CA VAL A 210 -6.47 -14.07 9.59
C VAL A 210 -5.29 -13.30 10.17
N GLY A 211 -5.20 -13.25 11.50
CA GLY A 211 -4.10 -12.61 12.20
C GLY A 211 -4.11 -11.09 12.03
N LYS A 212 -3.00 -10.52 11.56
CA LYS A 212 -2.86 -9.05 11.44
C LYS A 212 -3.78 -8.45 10.37
N LEU A 213 -4.10 -9.21 9.33
CA LEU A 213 -4.90 -8.71 8.20
C LEU A 213 -6.41 -8.72 8.47
N GLU A 214 -6.90 -9.58 9.36
CA GLU A 214 -8.35 -9.75 9.62
C GLU A 214 -9.04 -8.46 10.08
N ARG A 215 -8.31 -7.58 10.76
CA ARG A 215 -8.84 -6.29 11.26
C ARG A 215 -9.10 -5.28 10.16
N GLU A 216 -8.33 -5.34 9.08
CA GLU A 216 -8.34 -4.32 8.03
C GLU A 216 -8.89 -4.85 6.70
N PHE A 217 -8.89 -6.17 6.46
CA PHE A 217 -9.18 -6.74 5.15
C PHE A 217 -10.25 -7.82 5.22
N ALA A 218 -11.18 -7.77 4.27
CA ALA A 218 -12.19 -8.81 4.04
C ALA A 218 -11.99 -9.43 2.65
N PHE A 219 -11.95 -10.76 2.58
CA PHE A 219 -11.77 -11.48 1.31
C PHE A 219 -13.12 -11.68 0.61
N GLY A 220 -13.19 -11.35 -0.68
CA GLY A 220 -14.40 -11.51 -1.50
C GLY A 220 -14.44 -12.83 -2.29
N GLY A 221 -13.28 -13.32 -2.74
CA GLY A 221 -13.15 -14.53 -3.52
C GLY A 221 -12.02 -14.46 -4.54
N ALA A 222 -11.58 -15.60 -5.04
CA ALA A 222 -10.66 -15.66 -6.17
C ALA A 222 -11.03 -16.78 -7.14
N GLU A 223 -10.83 -16.53 -8.43
CA GLU A 223 -10.98 -17.51 -9.49
C GLU A 223 -9.81 -17.44 -10.46
N ALA A 224 -9.43 -18.55 -11.06
CA ALA A 224 -8.41 -18.58 -12.09
C ALA A 224 -8.59 -19.74 -13.09
N LEU A 225 -8.05 -19.54 -14.29
CA LEU A 225 -7.87 -20.57 -15.30
C LEU A 225 -6.37 -20.86 -15.48
N ILE A 226 -6.00 -22.11 -15.25
CA ILE A 226 -4.63 -22.62 -15.30
C ILE A 226 -4.47 -23.41 -16.60
N HIS A 227 -3.40 -23.11 -17.33
CA HIS A 227 -2.93 -23.85 -18.49
C HIS A 227 -1.62 -24.55 -18.11
N TRP A 228 -1.65 -25.87 -18.11
CA TRP A 228 -0.55 -26.71 -17.67
C TRP A 228 -0.07 -27.61 -18.80
N SER A 229 1.18 -27.48 -19.22
CA SER A 229 1.75 -28.28 -20.30
C SER A 229 1.96 -29.72 -19.82
N ARG A 230 1.37 -30.67 -20.53
CA ARG A 230 1.55 -32.10 -20.29
C ARG A 230 2.97 -32.60 -20.59
N PRO A 231 3.58 -32.29 -21.75
CA PRO A 231 4.94 -32.76 -22.03
C PRO A 231 5.94 -32.16 -21.04
N ASP A 232 5.85 -30.86 -20.78
CA ASP A 232 6.79 -30.16 -19.91
C ASP A 232 6.52 -30.35 -18.43
N ARG A 233 5.30 -30.78 -18.08
CA ARG A 233 4.80 -30.91 -16.72
C ARG A 233 4.87 -29.60 -15.92
N ALA A 234 4.59 -28.48 -16.56
CA ALA A 234 4.81 -27.14 -16.00
C ALA A 234 3.69 -26.14 -16.35
N LEU A 235 3.57 -25.09 -15.54
CA LEU A 235 2.66 -23.97 -15.81
C LEU A 235 3.12 -23.22 -17.06
N THR A 236 2.22 -23.08 -18.04
CA THR A 236 2.45 -22.22 -19.21
C THR A 236 1.73 -20.88 -19.07
N ARG A 237 0.52 -20.89 -18.53
CA ARG A 237 -0.32 -19.71 -18.40
C ARG A 237 -1.28 -19.81 -17.22
N LEU A 238 -1.49 -18.69 -16.52
CA LEU A 238 -2.55 -18.52 -15.52
C LEU A 238 -3.21 -17.17 -15.75
N ASP A 239 -4.54 -17.14 -15.75
CA ASP A 239 -5.32 -15.90 -15.68
C ASP A 239 -6.27 -15.99 -14.50
N GLY A 240 -6.13 -15.07 -13.54
CA GLY A 240 -6.91 -15.04 -12.31
C GLY A 240 -7.50 -13.68 -12.00
N GLN A 241 -8.58 -13.70 -11.23
CA GLN A 241 -9.25 -12.52 -10.70
C GLN A 241 -9.49 -12.73 -9.20
N ILE A 242 -9.22 -11.69 -8.41
CA ILE A 242 -9.41 -11.70 -6.95
C ILE A 242 -10.16 -10.43 -6.56
N ALA A 243 -11.13 -10.58 -5.65
CA ALA A 243 -11.82 -9.49 -5.01
C ALA A 243 -11.53 -9.48 -3.50
N TYR A 244 -11.24 -8.31 -2.95
CA TYR A 244 -11.16 -8.10 -1.51
C TYR A 244 -11.48 -6.65 -1.15
N GLN A 245 -11.75 -6.38 0.12
CA GLN A 245 -12.03 -5.05 0.63
C GLN A 245 -11.03 -4.69 1.73
N ARG A 246 -10.71 -3.40 1.86
CA ARG A 246 -10.01 -2.85 3.01
C ARG A 246 -10.95 -1.93 3.78
N VAL A 247 -11.25 -2.26 5.03
CA VAL A 247 -12.17 -1.50 5.88
C VAL A 247 -11.37 -0.56 6.78
N ARG A 248 -11.55 0.75 6.61
CA ARG A 248 -11.08 1.79 7.54
C ARG A 248 -12.20 2.80 7.76
N ASP A 249 -12.46 3.15 9.01
CA ASP A 249 -13.45 4.17 9.40
C ASP A 249 -14.87 3.95 8.84
N GLY A 250 -15.30 2.69 8.73
CA GLY A 250 -16.67 2.32 8.34
C GLY A 250 -16.99 2.42 6.84
N LYS A 251 -16.03 2.81 5.99
CA LYS A 251 -16.20 2.84 4.52
C LYS A 251 -15.17 1.91 3.85
N PRO A 252 -15.60 0.83 3.16
CA PRO A 252 -14.67 -0.10 2.54
C PRO A 252 -14.09 0.47 1.23
N ASP A 253 -12.77 0.42 1.10
CA ASP A 253 -12.11 0.47 -0.21
C ASP A 253 -12.24 -0.91 -0.85
N GLU A 254 -12.77 -0.99 -2.07
CA GLU A 254 -12.92 -2.24 -2.81
C GLU A 254 -11.75 -2.45 -3.77
N PHE A 255 -11.24 -3.67 -3.86
CA PHE A 255 -10.11 -4.04 -4.71
C PHE A 255 -10.47 -5.21 -5.62
N ASP A 256 -10.35 -4.99 -6.92
CA ASP A 256 -10.37 -6.02 -7.94
C ASP A 256 -8.96 -6.19 -8.52
N VAL A 257 -8.37 -7.36 -8.37
CA VAL A 257 -7.02 -7.67 -8.86
C VAL A 257 -7.11 -8.71 -9.96
N ARG A 258 -6.62 -8.38 -11.15
CA ARG A 258 -6.38 -9.35 -12.23
C ARG A 258 -4.92 -9.76 -12.25
N VAL A 259 -4.67 -11.05 -12.28
CA VAL A 259 -3.32 -11.64 -12.31
C VAL A 259 -3.16 -12.44 -13.60
N SER A 260 -2.15 -12.10 -14.39
CA SER A 260 -1.77 -12.84 -15.59
C SER A 260 -0.35 -13.35 -15.42
N VAL A 261 -0.17 -14.67 -15.50
CA VAL A 261 1.12 -15.35 -15.48
C VAL A 261 1.35 -15.98 -16.85
N ARG A 262 2.54 -15.79 -17.43
CA ARG A 262 2.95 -16.38 -18.70
C ARG A 262 4.37 -16.92 -18.59
N ARG A 263 4.59 -18.17 -18.97
CA ARG A 263 5.94 -18.74 -19.10
C ARG A 263 6.66 -18.02 -20.24
N THR A 264 7.85 -17.51 -19.96
CA THR A 264 8.69 -16.79 -20.93
C THR A 264 9.94 -17.55 -21.30
N ASP A 265 10.40 -18.47 -20.45
CA ASP A 265 11.58 -19.29 -20.68
C ASP A 265 11.44 -20.64 -19.94
N MET A 266 11.98 -21.68 -20.54
CA MET A 266 12.11 -23.01 -19.96
C MET A 266 13.30 -23.73 -20.60
N ARG A 267 14.22 -24.21 -19.77
CA ARG A 267 15.42 -24.90 -20.23
C ARG A 267 15.95 -25.88 -19.20
N LEU A 268 16.71 -26.85 -19.67
CA LEU A 268 17.44 -27.80 -18.84
C LEU A 268 18.90 -27.33 -18.76
N LEU A 269 19.40 -27.13 -17.55
CA LEU A 269 20.79 -26.78 -17.27
C LEU A 269 21.64 -28.05 -17.19
N ASP A 270 22.79 -28.03 -17.87
CA ASP A 270 23.81 -29.07 -17.71
C ASP A 270 24.47 -29.00 -16.31
N GLU A 271 25.28 -30.00 -15.98
CA GLU A 271 25.94 -30.10 -14.68
C GLU A 271 26.81 -28.87 -14.37
N ALA A 272 27.54 -28.35 -15.35
CA ALA A 272 28.41 -27.19 -15.19
C ALA A 272 27.60 -25.92 -14.86
N ALA A 273 26.50 -25.67 -15.57
CA ALA A 273 25.61 -24.54 -15.32
C ALA A 273 24.88 -24.67 -13.98
N GLN A 274 24.51 -25.89 -13.56
CA GLN A 274 23.96 -26.14 -12.23
C GLN A 274 24.98 -25.81 -11.13
N GLU A 275 26.23 -26.21 -11.31
CA GLU A 275 27.31 -25.91 -10.35
C GLU A 275 27.57 -24.40 -10.27
N GLU A 276 27.56 -23.70 -11.41
CA GLU A 276 27.67 -22.23 -11.43
C GLU A 276 26.55 -21.56 -10.63
N VAL A 277 25.31 -22.05 -10.76
CA VAL A 277 24.16 -21.55 -9.98
C VAL A 277 24.37 -21.78 -8.48
N LYS A 278 24.89 -22.93 -8.06
CA LYS A 278 25.20 -23.20 -6.63
C LYS A 278 26.26 -22.24 -6.10
N VAL A 279 27.33 -21.97 -6.86
CA VAL A 279 28.39 -21.04 -6.46
C VAL A 279 27.82 -19.62 -6.32
N GLN A 280 27.01 -19.17 -7.28
CA GLN A 280 26.32 -17.88 -7.20
C GLN A 280 25.46 -17.78 -5.93
N LEU A 281 24.63 -18.79 -5.66
CA LEU A 281 23.71 -18.75 -4.52
C LEU A 281 24.43 -18.86 -3.17
N THR A 282 25.58 -19.52 -3.13
CA THR A 282 26.49 -19.53 -1.97
C THR A 282 27.04 -18.13 -1.71
N ALA A 283 27.58 -17.46 -2.74
CA ALA A 283 28.07 -16.09 -2.63
C ALA A 283 26.96 -15.10 -2.19
N PHE A 284 25.74 -15.28 -2.70
CA PHE A 284 24.58 -14.49 -2.26
C PHE A 284 24.24 -14.73 -0.79
N SER A 285 24.23 -16.00 -0.34
CA SER A 285 23.95 -16.37 1.05
C SER A 285 24.95 -15.77 2.02
N GLU A 286 26.23 -15.74 1.65
CA GLU A 286 27.27 -15.05 2.43
C GLU A 286 27.00 -13.56 2.54
N ALA A 287 26.71 -12.87 1.43
CA ALA A 287 26.35 -11.44 1.47
C ALA A 287 25.10 -11.17 2.33
N LEU A 288 24.12 -12.07 2.32
CA LEU A 288 22.93 -11.99 3.18
C LEU A 288 23.24 -12.20 4.67
N LYS A 289 24.29 -12.96 5.01
CA LYS A 289 24.77 -13.09 6.40
C LYS A 289 25.38 -11.77 6.88
N GLU A 290 26.23 -11.14 6.07
CA GLU A 290 26.83 -9.83 6.41
C GLU A 290 25.77 -8.75 6.58
N GLN A 291 24.73 -8.76 5.74
CA GLN A 291 23.59 -7.84 5.85
C GLN A 291 22.82 -8.03 7.16
N ARG A 292 22.67 -9.27 7.63
CA ARG A 292 22.08 -9.58 8.95
C ARG A 292 23.00 -9.17 10.11
N GLY A 293 24.31 -9.23 9.91
CA GLY A 293 25.32 -8.74 10.84
C GLY A 293 25.45 -7.21 10.87
N GLY A 294 24.88 -6.50 9.88
CA GLY A 294 24.91 -5.05 9.77
C GLY A 294 26.19 -4.47 9.14
N ASP A 295 27.06 -5.31 8.55
CA ASP A 295 28.29 -4.85 7.90
C ASP A 295 28.00 -4.36 6.46
N VAL A 296 27.62 -3.08 6.37
CA VAL A 296 27.28 -2.45 5.09
C VAL A 296 28.45 -2.45 4.11
N VAL A 297 29.68 -2.25 4.58
CA VAL A 297 30.86 -2.16 3.72
C VAL A 297 31.11 -3.50 3.05
N GLU A 298 31.06 -4.57 3.83
CA GLU A 298 31.27 -5.92 3.35
C GLU A 298 30.15 -6.38 2.42
N VAL A 299 28.89 -6.04 2.72
CA VAL A 299 27.76 -6.32 1.80
C VAL A 299 28.00 -5.65 0.44
N MET A 300 28.36 -4.37 0.42
CA MET A 300 28.59 -3.63 -0.83
C MET A 300 29.80 -4.19 -1.60
N ARG A 301 30.85 -4.64 -0.90
CA ARG A 301 31.99 -5.33 -1.51
C ARG A 301 31.56 -6.64 -2.18
N ARG A 302 30.88 -7.52 -1.45
CA ARG A 302 30.41 -8.81 -1.98
C ARG A 302 29.44 -8.66 -3.14
N CYS A 303 28.55 -7.66 -3.11
CA CYS A 303 27.68 -7.35 -4.25
C CYS A 303 28.44 -6.91 -5.50
N ARG A 304 29.51 -6.11 -5.36
CA ARG A 304 30.39 -5.74 -6.49
C ARG A 304 31.13 -6.95 -7.05
N ASP A 305 31.70 -7.77 -6.17
CA ASP A 305 32.45 -8.97 -6.56
C ASP A 305 31.54 -9.95 -7.30
N PHE A 306 30.31 -10.16 -6.82
CA PHE A 306 29.31 -10.96 -7.51
C PHE A 306 29.04 -10.44 -8.93
N ARG A 307 28.84 -9.12 -9.11
CA ARG A 307 28.56 -8.53 -10.43
C ARG A 307 29.73 -8.67 -11.39
N ALA A 308 30.95 -8.52 -10.88
CA ALA A 308 32.16 -8.67 -11.67
C ALA A 308 32.32 -10.12 -12.15
N ALA A 309 32.05 -11.09 -11.28
CA ALA A 309 32.12 -12.52 -11.62
C ALA A 309 30.99 -12.97 -12.54
N TRP A 310 29.75 -12.51 -12.33
CA TRP A 310 28.56 -13.00 -13.05
C TRP A 310 27.65 -11.86 -13.57
N PRO A 311 28.11 -11.07 -14.57
CA PRO A 311 27.38 -9.91 -15.07
C PRO A 311 26.04 -10.25 -15.72
N LYS A 312 25.85 -11.50 -16.17
CA LYS A 312 24.62 -12.00 -16.81
C LYS A 312 23.79 -12.91 -15.89
N SER A 313 24.10 -12.96 -14.59
CA SER A 313 23.38 -13.82 -13.64
C SER A 313 21.88 -13.51 -13.60
N LEU A 314 21.06 -14.56 -13.53
CA LEU A 314 19.61 -14.45 -13.36
C LEU A 314 19.24 -13.84 -12.00
N TRP A 315 20.14 -13.93 -11.01
CA TRP A 315 19.95 -13.49 -9.63
C TRP A 315 20.32 -12.02 -9.41
N MET A 316 20.70 -11.29 -10.47
CA MET A 316 20.96 -9.84 -10.42
C MET A 316 19.91 -9.00 -9.70
N PRO A 317 18.59 -9.25 -9.86
CA PRO A 317 17.58 -8.51 -9.11
C PRO A 317 17.69 -8.69 -7.59
N ALA A 318 18.18 -9.84 -7.10
CA ALA A 318 18.36 -10.10 -5.68
C ALA A 318 19.58 -9.34 -5.14
N ILE A 319 20.68 -9.32 -5.90
CA ILE A 319 21.88 -8.52 -5.57
C ILE A 319 21.54 -7.03 -5.52
N ALA A 320 20.82 -6.51 -6.52
CA ALA A 320 20.36 -5.11 -6.51
C ALA A 320 19.43 -4.80 -5.33
N GLN A 321 18.62 -5.75 -4.87
CA GLN A 321 17.79 -5.59 -3.68
C GLN A 321 18.64 -5.56 -2.40
N LEU A 322 19.62 -6.45 -2.28
CA LEU A 322 20.52 -6.50 -1.13
C LEU A 322 21.28 -5.18 -0.97
N GLU A 323 21.81 -4.64 -2.08
CA GLU A 323 22.43 -3.31 -2.07
C GLU A 323 21.47 -2.21 -1.68
N ARG A 324 20.22 -2.20 -2.17
CA ARG A 324 19.24 -1.19 -1.76
C ARG A 324 18.91 -1.25 -0.27
N GLN A 325 18.96 -2.44 0.32
CA GLN A 325 18.67 -2.67 1.74
C GLN A 325 19.88 -2.37 2.64
N ALA A 326 21.09 -2.68 2.16
CA ALA A 326 22.34 -2.41 2.87
C ALA A 326 22.85 -1.00 2.66
N ALA A 327 22.53 -0.36 1.52
CA ALA A 327 22.83 1.03 1.28
C ALA A 327 22.28 1.82 2.47
N PRO A 328 23.13 2.60 3.16
CA PRO A 328 22.65 3.47 4.21
C PRO A 328 21.55 4.33 3.57
N ALA A 329 20.37 4.39 4.19
CA ALA A 329 19.23 5.16 3.69
C ALA A 329 19.76 6.50 3.20
N ARG A 330 19.82 6.69 1.86
CA ARG A 330 20.68 7.66 1.17
C ARG A 330 21.10 8.81 2.08
N SER A 331 22.25 8.67 2.76
CA SER A 331 22.81 9.74 3.60
C SER A 331 23.60 10.73 2.77
N GLY A 332 23.29 10.86 1.47
CA GLY A 332 23.53 12.10 0.77
C GLY A 332 22.54 13.11 1.30
N SER A 333 22.88 13.78 2.40
CA SER A 333 22.06 14.86 2.95
C SER A 333 21.64 15.76 1.80
N LEU A 334 20.32 15.83 1.53
CA LEU A 334 19.76 16.57 0.39
C LEU A 334 20.42 17.94 0.33
N SER A 335 20.84 18.41 -0.84
CA SER A 335 21.26 19.80 -0.96
C SER A 335 20.14 20.71 -0.44
N ALA A 336 20.48 21.90 0.06
CA ALA A 336 19.46 22.82 0.55
C ALA A 336 18.39 23.11 -0.53
N ARG A 337 18.78 23.12 -1.80
CA ARG A 337 17.88 23.29 -2.95
C ARG A 337 16.93 22.10 -3.13
N GLU A 338 17.43 20.87 -3.08
CA GLU A 338 16.60 19.67 -3.21
C GLU A 338 15.64 19.54 -2.03
N LEU A 339 16.12 19.80 -0.82
CA LEU A 339 15.30 19.77 0.39
C LEU A 339 14.17 20.82 0.31
N ARG A 340 14.47 22.05 -0.12
CA ARG A 340 13.44 23.09 -0.33
C ARG A 340 12.38 22.65 -1.36
N THR A 341 12.82 22.07 -2.47
CA THR A 341 11.93 21.60 -3.53
C THR A 341 11.00 20.50 -3.03
N LEU A 342 11.56 19.52 -2.32
CA LEU A 342 10.82 18.38 -1.82
C LEU A 342 9.85 18.79 -0.69
N LEU A 343 10.26 19.69 0.20
CA LEU A 343 9.36 20.25 1.22
C LEU A 343 8.17 20.96 0.58
N ALA A 344 8.41 21.83 -0.40
CA ALA A 344 7.34 22.56 -1.09
C ALA A 344 6.34 21.60 -1.77
N GLN A 345 6.83 20.59 -2.50
CA GLN A 345 5.98 19.59 -3.16
C GLN A 345 5.17 18.76 -2.15
N THR A 346 5.81 18.36 -1.05
CA THR A 346 5.15 17.55 -0.01
C THR A 346 4.07 18.34 0.71
N ILE A 347 4.29 19.65 0.96
CA ILE A 347 3.29 20.54 1.58
C ILE A 347 2.09 20.72 0.67
N VAL A 348 2.30 21.01 -0.62
CA VAL A 348 1.20 21.12 -1.60
C VAL A 348 0.39 19.83 -1.64
N THR A 349 1.06 18.69 -1.63
CA THR A 349 0.41 17.37 -1.60
C THR A 349 -0.40 17.16 -0.32
N TRP A 350 0.16 17.49 0.84
CA TRP A 350 -0.51 17.39 2.13
C TRP A 350 -1.74 18.30 2.23
N GLU A 351 -1.63 19.54 1.77
CA GLU A 351 -2.74 20.50 1.78
C GLU A 351 -3.86 20.06 0.83
N ALA A 352 -3.53 19.62 -0.38
CA ALA A 352 -4.50 19.10 -1.35
C ALA A 352 -5.23 17.88 -0.78
N ALA A 353 -4.49 16.91 -0.22
CA ALA A 353 -5.05 15.71 0.37
C ALA A 353 -6.05 16.02 1.50
N ARG A 354 -5.74 17.00 2.34
CA ARG A 354 -6.65 17.43 3.42
C ARG A 354 -7.89 18.14 2.91
N GLN A 355 -7.79 18.87 1.80
CA GLN A 355 -8.94 19.53 1.17
C GLN A 355 -9.88 18.52 0.50
N THR A 356 -9.33 17.49 -0.16
CA THR A 356 -10.10 16.44 -0.83
C THR A 356 -10.56 15.32 0.11
N GLY A 357 -10.03 15.26 1.33
CA GLY A 357 -10.35 14.21 2.30
C GLY A 357 -9.63 12.88 2.01
N GLU A 358 -8.53 12.91 1.26
CA GLU A 358 -7.69 11.75 0.96
C GLU A 358 -6.75 11.44 2.14
N THR A 359 -7.27 10.71 3.12
CA THR A 359 -6.57 10.39 4.38
C THR A 359 -5.26 9.63 4.16
N ASP A 360 -5.22 8.66 3.24
CA ASP A 360 -3.99 7.91 2.89
C ASP A 360 -2.89 8.85 2.34
N LEU A 361 -3.26 9.81 1.49
CA LEU A 361 -2.31 10.74 0.88
C LEU A 361 -1.78 11.73 1.92
N ALA A 362 -2.64 12.19 2.83
CA ALA A 362 -2.24 13.00 3.97
C ALA A 362 -1.26 12.25 4.89
N GLU A 363 -1.59 11.03 5.31
CA GLU A 363 -0.72 10.21 6.18
C GLU A 363 0.66 9.95 5.55
N LYS A 364 0.70 9.75 4.22
CA LYS A 364 1.96 9.57 3.48
C LYS A 364 2.80 10.82 3.44
N ALA A 365 2.18 11.98 3.21
CA ALA A 365 2.88 13.24 3.26
C ALA A 365 3.44 13.48 4.67
N GLU A 366 2.68 13.16 5.72
CA GLU A 366 3.12 13.22 7.12
C GLU A 366 4.29 12.29 7.42
N LYS A 367 4.26 11.04 6.93
CA LYS A 367 5.40 10.11 7.00
C LYS A 367 6.61 10.62 6.22
N ALA A 368 6.41 11.26 5.07
CA ALA A 368 7.47 11.89 4.29
C ALA A 368 8.12 13.04 5.07
N PHE A 369 7.33 13.89 5.74
CA PHE A 369 7.88 14.93 6.62
C PHE A 369 8.68 14.36 7.78
N ALA A 370 8.17 13.34 8.47
CA ALA A 370 8.89 12.68 9.56
C ALA A 370 10.24 12.11 9.09
N ARG A 371 10.26 11.49 7.91
CA ARG A 371 11.50 11.00 7.28
C ARG A 371 12.46 12.14 6.94
N LEU A 372 11.97 13.20 6.30
CA LEU A 372 12.80 14.36 5.94
C LEU A 372 13.39 15.04 7.18
N ALA A 373 12.60 15.15 8.24
CA ALA A 373 13.01 15.64 9.55
C ALA A 373 14.16 14.81 10.14
N ALA A 374 13.99 13.49 10.17
CA ALA A 374 15.00 12.57 10.70
C ALA A 374 16.30 12.59 9.88
N GLU A 375 16.20 12.60 8.56
CA GLU A 375 17.35 12.49 7.66
C GLU A 375 18.10 13.82 7.44
N ASN A 376 17.46 14.99 7.68
CA ASN A 376 18.02 16.31 7.32
C ASN A 376 17.96 17.34 8.46
N ARG A 377 18.00 16.90 9.72
CA ARG A 377 17.80 17.73 10.92
C ARG A 377 18.58 19.04 10.94
N SER A 378 19.90 19.01 10.74
CA SER A 378 20.75 20.22 10.78
C SER A 378 20.40 21.21 9.67
N LYS A 379 20.13 20.73 8.45
CA LYS A 379 19.72 21.56 7.32
C LYS A 379 18.33 22.14 7.53
N LEU A 380 17.38 21.35 8.03
CA LEU A 380 16.03 21.83 8.37
C LEU A 380 16.05 22.89 9.47
N ALA A 381 16.88 22.71 10.51
CA ALA A 381 17.08 23.72 11.53
C ALA A 381 17.66 25.03 10.95
N GLY A 382 18.57 24.93 9.96
CA GLY A 382 19.07 26.08 9.20
C GLY A 382 17.98 26.76 8.35
N LEU A 383 17.20 25.97 7.60
CA LEU A 383 16.08 26.47 6.79
C LEU A 383 14.96 27.08 7.65
N GLY A 384 14.76 26.59 8.88
CA GLY A 384 13.86 27.18 9.87
C GLY A 384 14.27 28.57 10.36
N ARG A 385 15.44 29.06 9.96
CA ARG A 385 15.93 30.43 10.21
C ARG A 385 16.20 31.20 8.92
N ASP A 386 15.75 30.68 7.78
CA ASP A 386 15.93 31.31 6.48
C ASP A 386 15.25 32.69 6.44
N LYS A 387 15.82 33.62 5.66
CA LYS A 387 15.27 34.96 5.47
C LYS A 387 13.94 34.90 4.71
N ASP A 388 13.80 33.94 3.79
CA ASP A 388 12.57 33.69 3.04
C ASP A 388 11.53 33.00 3.94
N GLU A 389 10.36 33.64 4.11
CA GLU A 389 9.26 33.11 4.92
C GLU A 389 8.63 31.83 4.37
N THR A 390 8.67 31.60 3.05
CA THR A 390 8.14 30.38 2.42
C THR A 390 9.06 29.20 2.74
N VAL A 391 10.37 29.42 2.67
CA VAL A 391 11.36 28.40 3.06
C VAL A 391 11.27 28.12 4.56
N ARG A 392 11.22 29.19 5.38
CA ARG A 392 11.15 29.08 6.84
C ARG A 392 9.88 28.35 7.30
N SER A 393 8.72 28.72 6.76
CA SER A 393 7.44 28.06 7.08
C SER A 393 7.42 26.59 6.68
N SER A 394 8.00 26.24 5.52
CA SER A 394 8.08 24.85 5.06
C SER A 394 8.96 23.98 5.94
N ALA A 395 10.10 24.52 6.38
CA ALA A 395 11.01 23.83 7.28
C ALA A 395 10.39 23.63 8.68
N VAL A 396 9.75 24.68 9.22
CA VAL A 396 9.05 24.61 10.52
C VAL A 396 7.93 23.57 10.50
N PHE A 397 7.16 23.51 9.41
CA PHE A 397 6.11 22.50 9.27
C PHE A 397 6.67 21.07 9.33
N ALA A 398 7.74 20.80 8.58
CA ALA A 398 8.38 19.48 8.61
C ALA A 398 9.00 19.14 9.98
N LEU A 399 9.61 20.12 10.66
CA LEU A 399 10.18 19.95 12.00
C LEU A 399 9.12 19.53 13.03
N ALA A 400 7.85 19.89 12.86
CA ALA A 400 6.77 19.45 13.73
C ALA A 400 6.56 17.93 13.74
N PHE A 401 7.04 17.21 12.71
CA PHE A 401 6.97 15.75 12.63
C PHE A 401 8.22 15.06 13.21
N SER A 402 9.21 15.83 13.66
CA SER A 402 10.41 15.31 14.29
C SER A 402 10.12 14.85 15.73
N PRO A 403 10.66 13.71 16.18
CA PRO A 403 10.59 13.31 17.59
C PRO A 403 11.55 14.10 18.49
N SER A 404 12.40 14.97 17.92
CA SER A 404 13.45 15.67 18.64
C SER A 404 12.90 16.82 19.52
N PRO A 405 13.32 16.94 20.79
CA PRO A 405 13.03 18.11 21.63
C PRO A 405 13.53 19.46 21.07
N ASP A 406 14.70 19.50 20.44
CA ASP A 406 15.26 20.75 19.88
C ASP A 406 14.41 21.29 18.72
N ASP A 407 14.00 20.39 17.83
CA ASP A 407 13.07 20.66 16.74
C ASP A 407 11.70 21.11 17.26
N ALA A 408 11.19 20.50 18.33
CA ALA A 408 9.97 20.96 19.00
C ALA A 408 10.13 22.39 19.56
N ALA A 409 11.27 22.72 20.16
CA ALA A 409 11.59 24.08 20.60
C ALA A 409 11.71 25.07 19.42
N ALA A 410 12.19 24.61 18.26
CA ALA A 410 12.20 25.41 17.03
C ALA A 410 10.78 25.73 16.54
N VAL A 411 9.88 24.73 16.54
CA VAL A 411 8.45 24.94 16.21
C VAL A 411 7.79 25.88 17.21
N ALA A 412 8.05 25.71 18.51
CA ALA A 412 7.52 26.60 19.55
C ALA A 412 7.97 28.07 19.35
N ARG A 413 9.23 28.31 18.98
CA ARG A 413 9.71 29.66 18.64
C ARG A 413 9.01 30.24 17.40
N ALA A 414 8.72 29.39 16.41
CA ALA A 414 8.05 29.82 15.17
C ALA A 414 6.60 30.29 15.39
N LEU A 415 5.98 29.93 16.52
CA LEU A 415 4.69 30.48 16.95
C LEU A 415 4.73 32.00 17.21
N SER A 416 5.91 32.58 17.41
CA SER A 416 6.11 34.02 17.57
C SER A 416 6.87 34.65 16.38
N ASP A 417 6.93 33.97 15.23
CA ASP A 417 7.60 34.50 14.04
C ASP A 417 6.90 35.77 13.53
N LYS A 418 7.67 36.71 12.97
CA LYS A 418 7.14 37.95 12.38
C LYS A 418 6.17 37.69 11.21
N SER A 419 6.38 36.60 10.46
CA SER A 419 5.55 36.25 9.31
C SER A 419 4.32 35.46 9.77
N PRO A 420 3.09 35.91 9.42
CA PRO A 420 1.87 35.14 9.70
C PRO A 420 1.89 33.76 9.03
N ARG A 421 2.54 33.64 7.86
CA ARG A 421 2.68 32.35 7.16
C ARG A 421 3.45 31.34 8.00
N VAL A 422 4.52 31.76 8.66
CA VAL A 422 5.34 30.89 9.50
C VAL A 422 4.57 30.47 10.76
N ARG A 423 3.88 31.41 11.43
CA ARG A 423 3.02 31.09 12.58
C ARG A 423 1.91 30.11 12.22
N SER A 424 1.23 30.37 11.10
CA SER A 424 0.16 29.53 10.53
C SER A 424 0.64 28.11 10.22
N MET A 425 1.82 27.97 9.60
CA MET A 425 2.40 26.65 9.30
C MET A 425 2.90 25.92 10.55
N ALA A 426 3.44 26.64 11.55
CA ALA A 426 3.79 26.02 12.83
C ALA A 426 2.56 25.39 13.49
N LEU A 427 1.46 26.14 13.58
CA LEU A 427 0.17 25.65 14.11
C LEU A 427 -0.37 24.46 13.29
N ALA A 428 -0.28 24.52 11.96
CA ALA A 428 -0.71 23.43 11.10
C ALA A 428 0.08 22.14 11.37
N GLY A 429 1.39 22.24 11.58
CA GLY A 429 2.25 21.10 11.89
C GLY A 429 1.94 20.50 13.26
N LEU A 430 1.75 21.35 14.28
CA LEU A 430 1.32 20.92 15.61
C LEU A 430 -0.01 20.16 15.58
N ALA A 431 -1.00 20.71 14.84
CA ALA A 431 -2.31 20.09 14.69
C ALA A 431 -2.25 18.74 13.97
N ALA A 432 -1.46 18.66 12.88
CA ALA A 432 -1.26 17.42 12.12
C ALA A 432 -0.61 16.34 12.99
N ARG A 433 0.41 16.71 13.77
CA ARG A 433 1.13 15.77 14.64
C ARG A 433 0.35 15.39 15.91
N ARG A 434 -0.70 16.14 16.25
CA ARG A 434 -1.43 16.07 17.54
C ARG A 434 -0.46 16.16 18.71
N SER A 435 0.35 17.22 18.72
CA SER A 435 1.38 17.38 19.75
C SER A 435 0.77 17.67 21.12
N ASP A 436 1.14 16.87 22.11
CA ASP A 436 0.77 16.97 23.52
C ASP A 436 1.60 18.00 24.31
N LYS A 437 2.67 18.53 23.70
CA LYS A 437 3.65 19.43 24.34
C LYS A 437 3.46 20.90 23.97
N VAL A 438 2.25 21.29 23.55
CA VAL A 438 1.97 22.66 23.11
C VAL A 438 1.57 23.54 24.30
N SER A 439 2.12 24.76 24.35
CA SER A 439 1.70 25.76 25.33
C SER A 439 0.29 26.25 25.00
N VAL A 440 -0.66 25.98 25.91
CA VAL A 440 -2.05 26.46 25.78
C VAL A 440 -2.11 27.99 25.78
N GLU A 441 -1.28 28.66 26.58
CA GLU A 441 -1.18 30.13 26.59
C GLU A 441 -0.74 30.68 25.23
N ALA A 442 0.24 30.04 24.59
CA ALA A 442 0.66 30.42 23.25
C ALA A 442 -0.45 30.21 22.21
N LEU A 443 -1.21 29.11 22.30
CA LEU A 443 -2.36 28.86 21.43
C LEU A 443 -3.47 29.90 21.63
N LEU A 444 -3.81 30.21 22.88
CA LEU A 444 -4.80 31.25 23.22
C LEU A 444 -4.39 32.61 22.65
N LYS A 445 -3.11 32.99 22.77
CA LYS A 445 -2.58 34.22 22.17
C LYS A 445 -2.70 34.22 20.64
N LEU A 446 -2.49 33.08 19.99
CA LEU A 446 -2.61 32.97 18.52
C LEU A 446 -4.06 32.91 18.04
N MET A 447 -5.01 32.62 18.91
CA MET A 447 -6.44 32.83 18.63
C MET A 447 -6.80 34.34 18.58
N ASP A 448 -5.92 35.24 19.03
CA ASP A 448 -6.01 36.70 18.90
C ASP A 448 -5.15 37.30 17.80
N ASP A 449 -4.51 36.46 16.99
CA ASP A 449 -3.56 36.96 16.02
C ASP A 449 -4.24 37.93 15.03
N ALA A 450 -3.52 38.99 14.65
CA ALA A 450 -4.02 39.96 13.68
C ALA A 450 -4.37 39.31 12.34
N ASP A 451 -3.65 38.24 11.96
CA ASP A 451 -3.89 37.49 10.73
C ASP A 451 -5.00 36.43 10.91
N PRO A 452 -6.08 36.48 10.11
CA PRO A 452 -7.19 35.52 10.21
C PRO A 452 -6.76 34.09 9.84
N GLY A 453 -5.74 33.93 8.99
CA GLY A 453 -5.17 32.63 8.66
C GLY A 453 -4.51 31.96 9.88
N VAL A 454 -3.83 32.75 10.70
CA VAL A 454 -3.23 32.31 11.97
C VAL A 454 -4.33 31.96 12.99
N ARG A 455 -5.33 32.83 13.21
CA ARG A 455 -6.45 32.54 14.13
C ARG A 455 -7.16 31.24 13.77
N ARG A 456 -7.45 31.05 12.48
CA ARG A 456 -8.04 29.82 11.94
C ARG A 456 -7.20 28.58 12.27
N ARG A 457 -5.88 28.63 12.04
CA ARG A 457 -4.98 27.51 12.36
C ARG A 457 -4.83 27.30 13.87
N ALA A 458 -4.97 28.35 14.67
CA ALA A 458 -4.92 28.24 16.13
C ALA A 458 -6.12 27.44 16.66
N CYS A 459 -7.33 27.72 16.16
CA CYS A 459 -8.53 26.91 16.42
C CYS A 459 -8.31 25.42 16.06
N GLN A 460 -7.69 25.14 14.90
CA GLN A 460 -7.37 23.77 14.47
C GLN A 460 -6.37 23.08 15.40
N ALA A 461 -5.31 23.77 15.80
CA ALA A 461 -4.30 23.24 16.71
C ALA A 461 -4.89 22.97 18.09
N VAL A 462 -5.71 23.89 18.60
CA VAL A 462 -6.45 23.70 19.86
C VAL A 462 -7.30 22.43 19.79
N ALA A 463 -8.14 22.29 18.76
CA ALA A 463 -9.04 21.15 18.62
C ALA A 463 -8.29 19.80 18.49
N ALA A 464 -7.06 19.82 17.96
CA ALA A 464 -6.27 18.63 17.73
C ALA A 464 -5.34 18.25 18.89
N CYS A 465 -4.90 19.24 19.69
CA CYS A 465 -3.85 19.07 20.69
C CYS A 465 -4.34 19.23 22.14
N ILE A 466 -5.44 19.95 22.38
CA ILE A 466 -5.96 20.17 23.74
C ILE A 466 -7.12 19.20 23.99
N PRO A 467 -6.97 18.24 24.91
CA PRO A 467 -8.07 17.35 25.26
C PRO A 467 -9.15 18.07 26.08
N PRO A 468 -10.43 17.66 26.01
CA PRO A 468 -11.54 18.26 26.77
C PRO A 468 -11.30 18.35 28.29
N GLU A 469 -10.54 17.40 28.85
CA GLU A 469 -10.19 17.32 30.26
C GLU A 469 -9.04 18.24 30.70
N HIS A 470 -8.46 19.03 29.79
CA HIS A 470 -7.36 19.93 30.12
C HIS A 470 -7.80 21.05 31.08
N TYR A 471 -7.00 21.36 32.11
CA TYR A 471 -7.37 22.34 33.15
C TYR A 471 -7.73 23.75 32.62
N SER A 472 -7.19 24.13 31.46
CA SER A 472 -7.47 25.41 30.80
C SER A 472 -8.68 25.38 29.85
N ILE A 473 -9.44 24.29 29.80
CA ILE A 473 -10.48 24.09 28.78
C ILE A 473 -11.52 25.21 28.75
N VAL A 474 -11.93 25.69 29.92
CA VAL A 474 -12.92 26.78 30.05
C VAL A 474 -12.43 28.04 29.34
N ALA A 475 -11.18 28.45 29.57
CA ALA A 475 -10.61 29.63 28.93
C ALA A 475 -10.51 29.48 27.39
N VAL A 476 -10.22 28.25 26.93
CA VAL A 476 -10.12 27.92 25.50
C VAL A 476 -11.49 27.94 24.84
N VAL A 477 -12.50 27.34 25.47
CA VAL A 477 -13.88 27.34 24.98
C VAL A 477 -14.45 28.75 24.97
N ASP A 478 -14.25 29.54 26.02
CA ASP A 478 -14.65 30.96 26.06
C ASP A 478 -14.03 31.77 24.92
N ARG A 479 -12.75 31.53 24.65
CA ARG A 479 -12.03 32.17 23.54
C ARG A 479 -12.58 31.71 22.19
N ALA A 480 -12.84 30.42 22.00
CA ALA A 480 -13.46 29.92 20.77
C ALA A 480 -14.89 30.48 20.60
N ALA A 481 -15.68 30.59 21.67
CA ALA A 481 -17.03 31.15 21.63
C ALA A 481 -17.02 32.63 21.21
N ARG A 482 -16.05 33.42 21.71
CA ARG A 482 -15.84 34.79 21.25
C ARG A 482 -15.54 34.86 19.75
N LEU A 483 -14.63 34.03 19.24
CA LEU A 483 -14.30 34.00 17.81
C LEU A 483 -15.50 33.56 16.96
N MET A 484 -16.24 32.55 17.40
CA MET A 484 -17.45 32.06 16.71
C MET A 484 -18.48 33.16 16.47
N VAL A 485 -18.60 34.15 17.37
CA VAL A 485 -19.62 35.21 17.28
C VAL A 485 -19.06 36.49 16.65
N HIS A 486 -17.83 36.85 16.98
CA HIS A 486 -17.29 38.20 16.72
C HIS A 486 -16.21 38.26 15.64
N ASP A 487 -15.69 37.13 15.16
CA ASP A 487 -14.65 37.17 14.13
C ASP A 487 -15.21 37.59 12.76
N GLU A 488 -14.56 38.57 12.14
CA GLU A 488 -14.93 39.08 10.82
C GLU A 488 -14.83 38.00 9.73
N ALA A 489 -13.88 37.06 9.87
CA ALA A 489 -13.64 36.03 8.86
C ALA A 489 -14.53 34.80 9.09
N ASP A 490 -15.40 34.52 8.12
CA ASP A 490 -16.30 33.34 8.13
C ASP A 490 -15.56 32.02 8.38
N LEU A 491 -14.35 31.89 7.83
CA LEU A 491 -13.50 30.71 8.01
C LEU A 491 -12.96 30.56 9.44
N VAL A 492 -12.70 31.67 10.14
CA VAL A 492 -12.28 31.63 11.54
C VAL A 492 -13.47 31.24 12.40
N ARG A 493 -14.63 31.86 12.18
CA ARG A 493 -15.87 31.46 12.88
C ARG A 493 -16.17 29.98 12.71
N ARG A 494 -16.02 29.46 11.49
CA ARG A 494 -16.19 28.01 11.20
C ARG A 494 -15.27 27.12 12.02
N GLU A 495 -13.98 27.44 12.06
CA GLU A 495 -13.04 26.62 12.82
C GLU A 495 -13.25 26.77 14.33
N ALA A 496 -13.67 27.94 14.81
CA ALA A 496 -14.07 28.12 16.20
C ALA A 496 -15.28 27.24 16.58
N ILE A 497 -16.29 27.14 15.71
CA ILE A 497 -17.42 26.22 15.88
C ILE A 497 -16.95 24.76 15.97
N ARG A 498 -16.03 24.35 15.08
CA ARG A 498 -15.44 23.00 15.10
C ARG A 498 -14.61 22.75 16.34
N THR A 499 -13.90 23.76 16.82
CA THR A 499 -13.17 23.69 18.09
C THR A 499 -14.13 23.41 19.24
N ILE A 500 -15.22 24.20 19.37
CA ILE A 500 -16.23 23.99 20.42
C ILE A 500 -16.85 22.59 20.29
N ALA A 501 -17.17 22.12 19.08
CA ALA A 501 -17.66 20.77 18.88
C ALA A 501 -16.66 19.68 19.34
N ALA A 502 -15.37 19.90 19.11
CA ALA A 502 -14.33 18.95 19.47
C ALA A 502 -14.07 18.89 20.97
N ILE A 503 -14.01 20.04 21.65
CA ILE A 503 -13.49 20.13 23.03
C ILE A 503 -14.52 20.63 24.07
N GLY A 504 -15.65 21.17 23.63
CA GLY A 504 -16.70 21.70 24.50
C GLY A 504 -17.54 20.63 25.19
N ALA A 505 -18.38 21.07 26.12
CA ALA A 505 -19.28 20.26 26.93
C ALA A 505 -20.75 20.53 26.58
N PRO A 506 -21.71 19.72 27.06
CA PRO A 506 -23.15 19.96 26.83
C PRO A 506 -23.62 21.37 27.27
N ALA A 507 -22.95 21.97 28.25
CA ALA A 507 -23.23 23.34 28.70
C ALA A 507 -23.01 24.41 27.60
N ASP A 508 -22.13 24.15 26.62
CA ASP A 508 -21.78 25.11 25.55
C ASP A 508 -22.83 25.18 24.43
N VAL A 509 -23.81 24.26 24.44
CA VAL A 509 -24.92 24.23 23.45
C VAL A 509 -25.71 25.55 23.45
N GLY A 510 -25.82 26.22 24.59
CA GLY A 510 -26.47 27.53 24.69
C GLY A 510 -25.80 28.57 23.80
N ALA A 511 -24.46 28.67 23.87
CA ALA A 511 -23.68 29.60 23.07
C ALA A 511 -23.79 29.31 21.56
N LEU A 512 -23.81 28.04 21.17
CA LEU A 512 -24.01 27.63 19.77
C LEU A 512 -25.41 28.01 19.25
N LYS A 513 -26.47 27.81 20.05
CA LYS A 513 -27.84 28.22 19.69
C LYS A 513 -27.96 29.72 19.52
N ASP A 514 -27.30 30.50 20.37
CA ASP A 514 -27.31 31.95 20.25
C ASP A 514 -26.50 32.45 19.05
N ALA A 515 -25.36 31.81 18.74
CA ALA A 515 -24.60 32.09 17.53
C ALA A 515 -25.41 31.77 16.25
N LEU A 516 -26.19 30.68 16.25
CA LEU A 516 -27.03 30.29 15.12
C LEU A 516 -28.08 31.35 14.75
N LYS A 517 -28.58 32.13 15.73
CA LYS A 517 -29.54 33.22 15.48
C LYS A 517 -28.93 34.37 14.67
N ARG A 518 -27.61 34.56 14.75
CA ARG A 518 -26.89 35.71 14.20
C ARG A 518 -26.00 35.36 13.01
N GLU A 519 -25.63 34.09 12.84
CA GLU A 519 -24.76 33.64 11.75
C GLU A 519 -25.49 33.66 10.39
N LEU A 520 -24.91 34.43 9.45
CA LEU A 520 -25.43 34.61 8.10
C LEU A 520 -24.85 33.59 7.12
N ASN A 521 -23.63 33.09 7.36
CA ASN A 521 -22.98 32.13 6.47
C ASN A 521 -23.64 30.75 6.59
N GLN A 522 -24.31 30.30 5.52
CA GLN A 522 -25.02 29.03 5.48
C GLN A 522 -24.14 27.81 5.79
N GLY A 523 -22.87 27.85 5.38
CA GLY A 523 -21.91 26.80 5.70
C GLY A 523 -21.62 26.72 7.20
N ASN A 524 -21.50 27.87 7.87
CA ASN A 524 -21.28 27.94 9.32
C ASN A 524 -22.53 27.55 10.09
N ARG A 525 -23.74 27.94 9.65
CA ARG A 525 -25.01 27.50 10.24
C ARG A 525 -25.11 25.97 10.30
N ARG A 526 -24.80 25.28 9.20
CA ARG A 526 -24.76 23.80 9.14
C ARG A 526 -23.69 23.17 10.03
N GLU A 527 -22.58 23.87 10.26
CA GLU A 527 -21.54 23.39 11.20
C GLU A 527 -21.97 23.62 12.64
N ILE A 528 -22.69 24.70 12.96
CA ILE A 528 -23.28 24.96 14.28
C ILE A 528 -24.33 23.89 14.62
N GLU A 529 -25.23 23.58 13.69
CA GLU A 529 -26.24 22.53 13.87
C GLU A 529 -25.59 21.17 14.17
N ARG A 530 -24.54 20.80 13.41
CA ARG A 530 -23.75 19.60 13.68
C ARG A 530 -23.03 19.64 15.03
N ALA A 531 -22.48 20.79 15.42
CA ALA A 531 -21.83 20.96 16.72
C ALA A 531 -22.82 20.78 17.88
N ILE A 532 -24.05 21.31 17.75
CA ILE A 532 -25.13 21.13 18.73
C ILE A 532 -25.46 19.64 18.88
N GLU A 533 -25.66 18.93 17.77
CA GLU A 533 -25.96 17.49 17.79
C GLU A 533 -24.84 16.69 18.47
N VAL A 534 -23.57 16.99 18.15
CA VAL A 534 -22.40 16.34 18.77
C VAL A 534 -22.37 16.56 20.29
N LEU A 535 -22.58 17.79 20.76
CA LEU A 535 -22.47 18.10 22.19
C LEU A 535 -23.69 17.66 23.00
N GLN A 536 -24.89 17.59 22.40
CA GLN A 536 -26.08 17.06 23.07
C GLN A 536 -26.01 15.55 23.32
N ASN A 537 -25.26 14.83 22.49
CA ASN A 537 -25.05 13.39 22.60
C ASN A 537 -23.80 13.03 23.42
N ARG A 538 -23.14 14.01 24.04
CA ARG A 538 -21.97 13.82 24.91
C ARG A 538 -22.45 13.58 26.34
N GLU A 539 -22.02 12.47 26.94
CA GLU A 539 -22.35 12.10 28.33
C GLU A 539 -21.74 13.05 29.37
#